data_AF-F9XQG1-F1
#
_entry.id   AF-F9XQG1-F1
#
_cell.length_a   1.000
_cell.length_b   1.000
_cell.length_c   1.000
_cell.angle_alpha   90.00
_cell.angle_beta   90.00
_cell.angle_gamma   90.00
#
_symmetry.space_group_name_H-M   'P 1'
#
loop_
_entity.id
_entity.type
_entity.pdbx_description
1 polymer ?
#
loop_
_entity_poly.entity_id
_entity_poly.type
_entity_poly.pdbx_seq_one_letter_code
_entity_poly.pdbx_strand_id
1 'polypeptide(L)'
;MSSCRIERKRAHDREAQRASRAKTKAKIEHLEKTVKDLTEASGNNRTNYLAQHASEQAQEIDTLQNLVTKIRTLINDATKPEAGQPAITAAPKSEDDSPESATDFTNSAHTNKARSNSSSSASPSEDQWDPPEASKTNERELKPIARAASSTRNLMVLGVNMLCENTDDNSYSTRLNQALERVEQTPDNLSNEDEDQDILVRAMVFGWDAAERVHHFDIGWRFLRALDEGLWWRAGACERFANTWQMRNTL
;
A
#
# COMPACT_ATOMS: atom_id res chain seq x y z
N MET A 1 43.76 -15.19 1.97
CA MET A 1 42.35 -15.66 2.03
C MET A 1 41.34 -14.60 2.51
N SER A 2 41.72 -13.52 3.19
CA SER A 2 40.80 -12.41 3.57
C SER A 2 40.24 -11.59 2.39
N SER A 3 40.98 -11.47 1.28
CA SER A 3 40.56 -10.66 0.12
C SER A 3 39.31 -11.18 -0.59
N CYS A 4 39.05 -12.49 -0.58
CA CYS A 4 37.87 -13.06 -1.25
C CYS A 4 36.57 -12.72 -0.48
N ARG A 5 36.60 -12.80 0.86
CA ARG A 5 35.47 -12.41 1.73
C ARG A 5 35.16 -10.92 1.62
N ILE A 6 36.18 -10.08 1.62
CA ILE A 6 36.02 -8.61 1.47
C ILE A 6 35.45 -8.27 0.09
N GLU A 7 35.91 -8.93 -0.98
CA GLU A 7 35.40 -8.65 -2.32
C GLU A 7 33.96 -9.14 -2.50
N ARG A 8 33.59 -10.29 -1.91
CA ARG A 8 32.21 -10.78 -1.89
C ARG A 8 31.27 -9.82 -1.15
N LYS A 9 31.68 -9.33 0.02
CA LYS A 9 30.91 -8.33 0.80
C LYS A 9 30.74 -7.02 0.01
N ARG A 10 31.79 -6.56 -0.67
CA ARG A 10 31.73 -5.37 -1.54
C ARG A 10 30.81 -5.59 -2.75
N ALA A 11 30.80 -6.77 -3.35
CA ALA A 11 29.93 -7.08 -4.48
C ALA A 11 28.44 -7.04 -4.07
N HIS A 12 28.10 -7.67 -2.95
CA HIS A 12 26.74 -7.67 -2.42
C HIS A 12 26.29 -6.27 -1.97
N ASP A 13 27.16 -5.51 -1.28
CA ASP A 13 26.87 -4.13 -0.88
C ASP A 13 26.59 -3.23 -2.09
N ARG A 14 27.39 -3.37 -3.17
CA ARG A 14 27.16 -2.66 -4.43
C ARG A 14 25.81 -3.01 -5.06
N GLU A 15 25.42 -4.28 -5.04
CA GLU A 15 24.14 -4.73 -5.58
C GLU A 15 22.96 -4.24 -4.75
N ALA A 16 23.02 -4.38 -3.43
CA ALA A 16 22.01 -3.85 -2.51
C ALA A 16 21.86 -2.32 -2.65
N GLN A 17 22.97 -1.60 -2.80
CA GLN A 17 22.94 -0.16 -3.03
C GLN A 17 22.32 0.20 -4.38
N ARG A 18 22.63 -0.55 -5.45
CA ARG A 18 21.98 -0.36 -6.77
C ARG A 18 20.47 -0.61 -6.68
N ALA A 19 20.06 -1.69 -6.01
CA ALA A 19 18.65 -2.01 -5.83
C ALA A 19 17.91 -0.93 -5.02
N SER A 20 18.51 -0.42 -3.93
CA SER A 20 17.97 0.68 -3.13
C SER A 20 17.83 1.96 -3.97
N ARG A 21 18.88 2.34 -4.71
CA ARG A 21 18.84 3.50 -5.62
C ARG A 21 17.81 3.34 -6.73
N ALA A 22 17.66 2.15 -7.29
CA ALA A 22 16.65 1.87 -8.31
C ALA A 22 15.23 2.02 -7.77
N LYS A 23 14.94 1.51 -6.56
CA LYS A 23 13.66 1.70 -5.87
C LYS A 23 13.37 3.18 -5.62
N THR A 24 14.36 3.93 -5.14
CA THR A 24 14.20 5.39 -4.93
C THR A 24 13.95 6.12 -6.24
N LYS A 25 14.67 5.79 -7.32
CA LYS A 25 14.45 6.37 -8.66
C LYS A 25 13.04 6.08 -9.16
N ALA A 26 12.58 4.83 -9.09
CA ALA A 26 11.23 4.46 -9.50
C ALA A 26 10.15 5.17 -8.67
N LYS A 27 10.37 5.33 -7.36
CA LYS A 27 9.47 6.09 -6.49
C LYS A 27 9.44 7.57 -6.87
N ILE A 28 10.59 8.17 -7.15
CA ILE A 28 10.67 9.57 -7.61
C ILE A 28 9.90 9.73 -8.92
N GLU A 29 10.14 8.87 -9.91
CA GLU A 29 9.45 8.91 -11.21
C GLU A 29 7.92 8.78 -11.04
N HIS A 30 7.46 7.86 -10.18
CA HIS A 30 6.04 7.72 -9.89
C HIS A 30 5.46 8.98 -9.23
N LEU A 31 6.17 9.58 -8.28
CA LEU A 31 5.73 10.81 -7.60
C LEU A 31 5.72 11.99 -8.57
N GLU A 32 6.74 12.15 -9.41
CA GLU A 32 6.79 13.17 -10.45
C GLU A 32 5.62 13.04 -11.42
N LYS A 33 5.32 11.81 -11.88
CA LYS A 33 4.14 11.53 -12.69
C LYS A 33 2.84 11.90 -11.98
N THR A 34 2.69 11.49 -10.73
CA THR A 34 1.47 11.77 -9.95
C THR A 34 1.27 13.27 -9.74
N VAL A 35 2.34 14.01 -9.43
CA VAL A 35 2.29 15.47 -9.27
C VAL A 35 1.91 16.14 -10.58
N LYS A 36 2.47 15.68 -11.71
CA LYS A 36 2.11 16.18 -13.03
C LYS A 36 0.63 15.96 -13.32
N ASP A 37 0.12 14.74 -13.15
CA ASP A 37 -1.28 14.39 -13.40
C ASP A 37 -2.23 15.22 -12.51
N LEU A 38 -1.92 15.36 -11.22
CA LEU A 38 -2.71 16.17 -10.29
C LEU A 38 -2.67 17.66 -10.61
N THR A 39 -1.52 18.18 -11.05
CA THR A 39 -1.37 19.59 -11.42
C THR A 39 -2.12 19.90 -12.71
N GLU A 40 -2.05 19.02 -13.72
CA GLU A 40 -2.83 19.14 -14.95
C GLU A 40 -4.33 19.09 -14.66
N ALA A 41 -4.79 18.14 -13.84
CA ALA A 41 -6.20 18.03 -13.45
C ALA A 41 -6.68 19.24 -12.62
N SER A 42 -5.90 19.67 -11.62
CA SER A 42 -6.25 20.81 -10.75
C SER A 42 -6.22 22.15 -11.50
N GLY A 43 -5.20 22.35 -12.34
CA GLY A 43 -5.07 23.51 -13.20
C GLY A 43 -6.29 23.66 -14.10
N ASN A 44 -6.67 22.58 -14.81
CA ASN A 44 -7.82 22.57 -15.70
C ASN A 44 -9.14 22.85 -14.97
N ASN A 45 -9.36 22.26 -13.79
CA ASN A 45 -10.59 22.49 -13.03
C ASN A 45 -10.68 23.94 -12.50
N ARG A 46 -9.56 24.48 -11.99
CA ARG A 46 -9.53 25.85 -11.45
C ARG A 46 -9.66 26.90 -12.56
N THR A 47 -9.01 26.71 -13.71
CA THR A 47 -9.13 27.63 -14.85
C THR A 47 -10.55 27.61 -15.41
N ASN A 48 -11.17 26.44 -15.52
CA ASN A 48 -12.57 26.32 -15.95
C ASN A 48 -13.53 27.01 -14.97
N TYR A 49 -13.35 26.82 -13.65
CA TYR A 49 -14.17 27.49 -12.64
C TYR A 49 -14.04 29.02 -12.68
N LEU A 50 -12.81 29.54 -12.75
CA LEU A 50 -12.57 30.98 -12.84
C LEU A 50 -13.11 31.58 -14.15
N ALA A 51 -12.95 30.88 -15.27
CA ALA A 51 -13.49 31.31 -16.56
C ALA A 51 -15.02 31.38 -16.54
N GLN A 52 -15.67 30.38 -15.93
CA GLN A 52 -17.12 30.39 -15.75
C GLN A 52 -17.58 31.55 -14.85
N HIS A 53 -16.95 31.72 -13.69
CA HIS A 53 -17.31 32.79 -12.75
C HIS A 53 -17.08 34.19 -13.35
N ALA A 54 -16.01 34.39 -14.10
CA ALA A 54 -15.76 35.64 -14.82
C ALA A 54 -16.84 35.92 -15.88
N SER A 55 -17.31 34.89 -16.59
CA SER A 55 -18.41 35.02 -17.55
C SER A 55 -19.74 35.37 -16.86
N GLU A 56 -20.04 34.75 -15.72
CA GLU A 56 -21.28 35.02 -14.96
C GLU A 56 -21.29 36.47 -14.44
N GLN A 57 -20.18 36.95 -13.88
CA GLN A 57 -20.07 38.34 -13.42
C GLN A 57 -20.18 39.34 -14.56
N ALA A 58 -19.62 39.03 -15.74
CA ALA A 58 -19.75 39.90 -16.91
C ALA A 58 -21.22 40.03 -17.36
N GLN A 59 -21.99 38.93 -17.30
CA GLN A 59 -23.42 38.96 -17.59
C GLN A 59 -24.20 39.76 -16.54
N GLU A 60 -23.91 39.60 -15.26
CA GLU A 60 -24.56 40.37 -14.21
C GLU A 60 -24.30 41.88 -14.36
N ILE A 61 -23.04 42.25 -14.63
CA ILE A 61 -22.67 43.64 -14.92
C ILE A 61 -23.48 44.18 -16.10
N ASP A 62 -23.59 43.44 -17.20
CA ASP A 62 -24.40 43.84 -18.36
C ASP A 62 -25.88 44.00 -17.98
N THR A 63 -26.46 43.08 -17.22
CA THR A 63 -27.85 43.20 -16.76
C THR A 63 -28.09 44.43 -15.88
N LEU A 64 -27.18 44.70 -14.93
CA LEU A 64 -27.27 45.87 -14.06
C LEU A 64 -27.08 47.16 -14.85
N GLN A 65 -26.13 47.19 -15.80
CA GLN A 65 -25.96 48.32 -16.71
C GLN A 65 -27.20 48.56 -17.57
N ASN A 66 -27.84 47.49 -18.06
CA ASN A 66 -29.09 47.56 -18.79
C ASN A 66 -30.23 48.11 -17.91
N LEU A 67 -30.32 47.68 -16.65
CA LEU A 67 -31.30 48.21 -15.69
C LEU A 67 -31.05 49.68 -15.36
N VAL A 68 -29.81 50.07 -15.08
CA VAL A 68 -29.44 51.48 -14.84
C VAL A 68 -29.75 52.34 -16.06
N THR A 69 -29.50 51.82 -17.27
CA THR A 69 -29.84 52.53 -18.51
C THR A 69 -31.35 52.70 -18.65
N LYS A 70 -32.14 51.66 -18.36
CA LYS A 70 -33.62 51.73 -18.33
C LYS A 70 -34.14 52.74 -17.30
N ILE A 71 -33.55 52.78 -16.11
CA ILE A 71 -33.94 53.77 -15.09
C ILE A 71 -33.58 55.18 -15.56
N ARG A 72 -32.39 55.38 -16.13
CA ARG A 72 -31.97 56.67 -16.68
C ARG A 72 -32.90 57.15 -17.80
N THR A 73 -33.34 56.27 -18.71
CA THR A 73 -34.32 56.63 -19.74
C THR A 73 -35.66 57.02 -19.12
N LEU A 74 -36.16 56.27 -18.13
CA LEU A 74 -37.41 56.60 -17.43
C LEU A 74 -37.35 57.94 -16.68
N ILE A 75 -36.23 58.24 -16.02
CA ILE A 75 -36.03 59.53 -15.33
C ILE A 75 -35.96 60.67 -16.35
N ASN A 76 -35.28 60.49 -17.49
CA ASN A 76 -35.22 61.50 -18.54
C ASN A 76 -36.60 61.73 -19.19
N ASP A 77 -37.40 60.67 -19.35
CA ASP A 77 -38.79 60.78 -19.81
C ASP A 77 -39.68 61.53 -18.80
N ALA A 78 -39.46 61.33 -17.49
CA ALA A 78 -40.22 61.98 -16.41
C ALA A 78 -39.77 63.41 -16.08
N THR A 79 -38.51 63.76 -16.35
CA THR A 79 -37.93 65.10 -16.08
C THR A 79 -38.11 66.09 -17.23
N LYS A 80 -38.74 65.67 -18.33
CA LYS A 80 -39.22 66.59 -19.37
C LYS A 80 -40.41 67.39 -18.80
N PRO A 81 -40.27 68.71 -18.55
CA PRO A 81 -41.31 69.47 -17.87
C PRO A 81 -42.35 69.96 -18.88
N GLU A 82 -43.61 69.54 -18.70
CA GLU A 82 -44.74 70.44 -18.93
C GLU A 82 -45.73 70.27 -17.78
N ALA A 83 -45.85 71.34 -16.98
CA ALA A 83 -46.76 71.47 -15.87
C ALA A 83 -48.12 71.98 -16.36
N GLY A 84 -49.21 71.43 -15.82
CA GLY A 84 -50.56 71.97 -16.01
C GLY A 84 -51.68 71.06 -15.48
N GLN A 85 -52.00 71.18 -14.19
CA GLN A 85 -53.27 70.74 -13.55
C GLN A 85 -54.51 71.39 -14.23
N PRO A 86 -55.81 71.02 -13.97
CA PRO A 86 -56.37 70.50 -12.70
C PRO A 86 -57.61 69.57 -12.73
N ALA A 87 -57.97 69.05 -11.53
CA ALA A 87 -59.30 68.68 -10.97
C ALA A 87 -60.21 67.69 -11.77
N ILE A 88 -61.13 66.87 -11.24
CA ILE A 88 -62.23 67.10 -10.29
C ILE A 88 -62.82 65.70 -9.89
N THR A 89 -63.37 65.60 -8.66
CA THR A 89 -64.50 64.76 -8.18
C THR A 89 -64.44 63.24 -7.85
N ALA A 90 -65.05 62.97 -6.68
CA ALA A 90 -65.96 61.85 -6.31
C ALA A 90 -65.40 60.64 -5.52
N ALA A 91 -65.82 60.55 -4.25
CA ALA A 91 -65.88 59.35 -3.39
C ALA A 91 -67.10 58.47 -3.75
N PRO A 92 -67.49 57.38 -3.03
CA PRO A 92 -66.84 56.55 -1.96
C PRO A 92 -66.87 55.02 -2.32
N LYS A 93 -66.34 54.03 -1.57
CA LYS A 93 -66.90 53.37 -0.36
C LYS A 93 -66.11 52.06 -0.05
N SER A 94 -65.88 51.79 1.26
CA SER A 94 -65.88 50.53 2.06
C SER A 94 -65.36 49.20 1.44
N GLU A 95 -64.65 48.27 2.10
CA GLU A 95 -64.83 47.51 3.37
C GLU A 95 -63.46 46.83 3.68
N ASP A 96 -62.89 46.92 4.88
CA ASP A 96 -62.98 46.00 6.04
C ASP A 96 -62.19 44.67 5.93
N ASP A 97 -61.63 44.28 7.08
CA ASP A 97 -61.05 42.99 7.50
C ASP A 97 -59.52 42.73 7.37
N SER A 98 -58.83 42.89 8.50
CA SER A 98 -57.72 42.05 8.99
C SER A 98 -58.31 40.80 9.66
N PRO A 99 -57.64 39.63 9.80
CA PRO A 99 -56.31 39.53 10.43
C PRO A 99 -55.42 38.32 10.07
N GLU A 100 -54.23 38.37 10.68
CA GLU A 100 -53.26 37.35 11.08
C GLU A 100 -53.61 35.84 10.97
N SER A 101 -52.60 35.03 10.63
CA SER A 101 -51.91 34.11 11.57
C SER A 101 -51.50 32.74 10.98
N ALA A 102 -50.28 32.34 11.34
CA ALA A 102 -49.78 31.00 11.68
C ALA A 102 -49.74 29.83 10.65
N THR A 103 -48.51 29.27 10.56
CA THR A 103 -48.12 27.83 10.54
C THR A 103 -48.80 26.85 9.57
N ASP A 104 -48.03 26.04 8.84
CA ASP A 104 -47.74 24.65 9.24
C ASP A 104 -46.78 23.92 8.29
N PHE A 105 -46.21 22.84 8.82
CA PHE A 105 -45.26 21.91 8.25
C PHE A 105 -45.86 20.87 7.27
N THR A 106 -44.95 20.23 6.51
CA THR A 106 -44.82 18.78 6.23
C THR A 106 -44.90 18.28 4.78
N ASN A 107 -43.83 17.52 4.46
CA ASN A 107 -43.72 16.27 3.70
C ASN A 107 -44.05 16.19 2.19
N SER A 108 -43.02 15.77 1.44
CA SER A 108 -43.18 14.62 0.53
C SER A 108 -41.86 13.94 0.19
N ALA A 109 -41.85 12.62 0.37
CA ALA A 109 -40.78 11.70 0.03
C ALA A 109 -41.18 10.91 -1.23
N HIS A 110 -40.24 10.68 -2.15
CA HIS A 110 -40.33 9.64 -3.20
C HIS A 110 -38.92 9.14 -3.53
N THR A 111 -38.48 8.03 -2.94
CA THR A 111 -38.45 6.63 -3.46
C THR A 111 -37.35 6.30 -4.48
N ASN A 112 -36.43 5.43 -4.03
CA ASN A 112 -35.82 4.25 -4.67
C ASN A 112 -35.24 4.33 -6.10
N LYS A 113 -34.01 3.83 -6.29
CA LYS A 113 -33.76 2.42 -6.67
C LYS A 113 -32.29 2.17 -7.06
N ALA A 114 -31.66 1.22 -6.37
CA ALA A 114 -30.39 0.61 -6.75
C ALA A 114 -30.55 -0.24 -8.03
N ARG A 115 -29.54 -0.24 -8.91
CA ARG A 115 -29.44 -1.22 -9.98
C ARG A 115 -27.98 -1.59 -10.25
N SER A 116 -27.62 -2.74 -9.72
CA SER A 116 -26.61 -3.65 -10.27
C SER A 116 -26.96 -3.98 -11.73
N ASN A 117 -25.95 -4.00 -12.59
CA ASN A 117 -26.08 -4.61 -13.91
C ASN A 117 -24.75 -5.28 -14.29
N SER A 118 -24.76 -6.60 -14.17
CA SER A 118 -23.95 -7.51 -14.96
C SER A 118 -24.47 -7.50 -16.40
N SER A 119 -23.57 -7.46 -17.37
CA SER A 119 -23.89 -7.90 -18.73
C SER A 119 -22.62 -8.38 -19.42
N SER A 120 -22.55 -9.70 -19.49
CA SER A 120 -21.82 -10.50 -20.46
C SER A 120 -22.13 -10.08 -21.90
N SER A 121 -21.10 -9.97 -22.73
CA SER A 121 -21.20 -10.17 -24.17
C SER A 121 -20.01 -11.00 -24.64
N ALA A 122 -20.33 -12.14 -25.23
CA ALA A 122 -19.40 -13.10 -25.81
C ALA A 122 -19.18 -12.78 -27.30
N SER A 123 -17.96 -12.98 -27.79
CA SER A 123 -17.64 -13.51 -29.13
C SER A 123 -16.12 -13.74 -29.29
N PRO A 124 -15.70 -14.62 -30.21
CA PRO A 124 -14.65 -15.62 -29.97
C PRO A 124 -13.35 -15.36 -30.74
N SER A 125 -12.20 -15.81 -30.21
CA SER A 125 -10.99 -16.15 -31.00
C SER A 125 -9.93 -16.81 -30.09
N GLU A 126 -9.76 -18.11 -30.33
CA GLU A 126 -8.53 -18.94 -30.40
C GLU A 126 -7.33 -18.73 -29.44
N ASP A 127 -6.84 -19.89 -28.96
CA ASP A 127 -5.59 -20.17 -28.20
C ASP A 127 -5.53 -19.81 -26.71
N GLN A 128 -6.22 -20.61 -25.89
CA GLN A 128 -5.98 -20.71 -24.44
C GLN A 128 -5.63 -22.18 -24.09
N TRP A 129 -4.36 -22.42 -23.74
CA TRP A 129 -3.89 -23.68 -23.18
C TRP A 129 -4.25 -23.75 -21.68
N ASP A 130 -5.23 -24.58 -21.32
CA ASP A 130 -5.61 -24.84 -19.92
C ASP A 130 -4.69 -25.90 -19.28
N PRO A 131 -4.08 -25.64 -18.09
CA PRO A 131 -3.38 -26.67 -17.33
C PRO A 131 -4.38 -27.64 -16.66
N PRO A 132 -4.02 -28.93 -16.50
CA PRO A 132 -4.94 -29.92 -15.94
C PRO A 132 -5.27 -29.64 -14.47
N GLU A 133 -6.57 -29.74 -14.14
CA GLU A 133 -7.12 -29.69 -12.78
C GLU A 133 -6.43 -30.71 -11.85
N ALA A 134 -5.58 -30.21 -10.95
CA ALA A 134 -5.12 -30.97 -9.80
C ALA A 134 -6.27 -31.02 -8.77
N SER A 135 -6.72 -32.24 -8.51
CA SER A 135 -7.81 -32.57 -7.63
C SER A 135 -7.65 -32.00 -6.22
N LYS A 136 -8.72 -31.38 -5.70
CA LYS A 136 -8.87 -31.01 -4.29
C LYS A 136 -8.62 -32.24 -3.41
N THR A 137 -7.42 -32.34 -2.85
CA THR A 137 -7.07 -33.34 -1.86
C THR A 137 -7.00 -32.65 -0.51
N ASN A 138 -7.86 -33.10 0.41
CA ASN A 138 -8.00 -32.64 1.79
C ASN A 138 -6.66 -32.27 2.43
N GLU A 139 -6.54 -31.01 2.84
CA GLU A 139 -5.54 -30.55 3.80
C GLU A 139 -5.74 -31.32 5.12
N ARG A 140 -5.05 -32.46 5.25
CA ARG A 140 -4.84 -33.08 6.56
C ARG A 140 -3.89 -32.16 7.31
N GLU A 141 -4.49 -31.38 8.19
CA GLU A 141 -3.91 -30.71 9.35
C GLU A 141 -2.72 -31.51 9.92
N LEU A 142 -1.50 -31.14 9.51
CA LEU A 142 -0.26 -31.70 10.05
C LEU A 142 -0.08 -31.12 11.46
N LYS A 143 -0.44 -31.91 12.48
CA LYS A 143 -0.20 -31.61 13.89
C LYS A 143 1.24 -31.13 14.13
N PRO A 144 1.48 -29.99 14.79
CA PRO A 144 2.80 -29.46 15.08
C PRO A 144 3.44 -30.10 16.33
N ILE A 145 3.29 -31.43 16.52
CA ILE A 145 3.66 -32.12 17.79
C ILE A 145 4.70 -33.24 17.56
N ALA A 146 5.45 -33.21 16.45
CA ALA A 146 6.43 -34.24 16.16
C ALA A 146 7.77 -33.69 15.68
N ARG A 147 8.35 -32.68 16.36
CA ARG A 147 9.79 -32.39 16.24
C ARG A 147 10.44 -31.46 17.27
N ALA A 148 9.70 -30.94 18.25
CA ALA A 148 10.27 -30.14 19.36
C ALA A 148 11.18 -30.95 20.33
N ALA A 149 11.66 -32.12 19.90
CA ALA A 149 12.67 -32.91 20.58
C ALA A 149 14.01 -32.87 19.82
N SER A 150 14.30 -31.81 19.04
CA SER A 150 15.68 -31.59 18.64
C SER A 150 16.51 -31.40 19.91
N SER A 151 17.59 -32.17 20.02
CA SER A 151 18.51 -32.13 21.15
C SER A 151 18.83 -30.67 21.48
N THR A 152 18.48 -30.21 22.68
CA THR A 152 18.71 -28.83 23.13
C THR A 152 20.16 -28.37 22.92
N ARG A 153 21.11 -29.31 22.80
CA ARG A 153 22.51 -29.05 22.45
C ARG A 153 22.70 -28.43 21.06
N ASN A 154 21.91 -28.82 20.07
CA ASN A 154 22.03 -28.31 18.69
C ASN A 154 21.49 -26.89 18.55
N LEU A 155 20.60 -26.49 19.47
CA LEU A 155 20.06 -25.14 19.57
C LEU A 155 21.02 -24.19 20.30
N MET A 156 22.10 -24.69 20.89
CA MET A 156 23.09 -23.88 21.60
C MET A 156 24.26 -23.53 20.71
N VAL A 157 24.43 -22.23 20.43
CA VAL A 157 25.55 -21.70 19.63
C VAL A 157 26.35 -20.74 20.50
N LEU A 158 27.59 -21.10 20.83
CA LEU A 158 28.49 -20.28 21.66
C LEU A 158 27.83 -19.80 22.97
N GLY A 159 27.04 -20.67 23.60
CA GLY A 159 26.32 -20.39 24.85
C GLY A 159 24.98 -19.65 24.68
N VAL A 160 24.52 -19.42 23.45
CA VAL A 160 23.21 -18.81 23.17
C VAL A 160 22.20 -19.86 22.76
N ASN A 161 21.02 -19.83 23.39
CA ASN A 161 19.88 -20.65 22.98
C ASN A 161 19.14 -19.99 21.80
N MET A 162 19.09 -20.71 20.68
CA MET A 162 18.47 -20.31 19.42
C MET A 162 17.01 -20.80 19.28
N LEU A 163 16.42 -21.39 20.32
CA LEU A 163 15.00 -21.74 20.30
C LEU A 163 14.14 -20.47 20.22
N CYS A 164 13.19 -20.44 19.27
CA CYS A 164 12.13 -19.44 19.18
C CYS A 164 10.81 -20.03 19.68
N GLU A 165 10.46 -19.71 20.92
CA GLU A 165 9.20 -20.12 21.55
C GLU A 165 8.04 -19.24 21.06
N ASN A 166 6.81 -19.74 21.19
CA ASN A 166 5.60 -18.96 20.86
C ASN A 166 5.38 -17.77 21.80
N THR A 167 5.97 -17.84 22.99
CA THR A 167 5.83 -16.87 24.08
C THR A 167 7.05 -15.95 24.19
N ASP A 168 7.98 -15.98 23.22
CA ASP A 168 9.15 -15.11 23.24
C ASP A 168 8.74 -13.64 23.02
N ASP A 169 8.70 -12.85 24.09
CA ASP A 169 8.40 -11.40 24.09
C ASP A 169 9.57 -10.57 23.55
N ASN A 170 9.87 -10.70 22.24
CA ASN A 170 10.95 -9.99 21.55
C ASN A 170 12.38 -10.28 22.07
N SER A 171 12.53 -11.27 22.94
CA SER A 171 13.82 -11.73 23.48
C SER A 171 14.64 -12.50 22.44
N TYR A 172 13.98 -13.18 21.51
CA TYR A 172 14.60 -13.97 20.45
C TYR A 172 15.54 -13.15 19.56
N SER A 173 15.09 -11.97 19.10
CA SER A 173 15.89 -11.08 18.25
C SER A 173 17.19 -10.64 18.94
N THR A 174 17.12 -10.39 20.25
CA THR A 174 18.30 -10.05 21.07
C THR A 174 19.26 -11.24 21.15
N ARG A 175 18.75 -12.46 21.41
CA ARG A 175 19.58 -13.68 21.41
C ARG A 175 20.21 -13.95 20.05
N LEU A 176 19.45 -13.82 18.97
CA LEU A 176 19.93 -14.00 17.60
C LEU A 176 21.08 -13.04 17.27
N ASN A 177 20.91 -11.75 17.55
CA ASN A 177 21.96 -10.76 17.32
C ASN A 177 23.21 -11.08 18.16
N GLN A 178 23.03 -11.47 19.42
CA GLN A 178 24.13 -11.85 20.29
C GLN A 178 24.88 -13.11 19.78
N ALA A 179 24.17 -14.10 19.25
CA ALA A 179 24.77 -15.28 18.65
C ALA A 179 25.55 -14.91 17.38
N LEU A 180 24.97 -14.07 16.52
CA LEU A 180 25.58 -13.61 15.28
C LEU A 180 26.90 -12.87 15.55
N GLU A 181 26.90 -11.92 16.49
CA GLU A 181 28.11 -11.18 16.90
C GLU A 181 29.21 -12.13 17.38
N ARG A 182 28.86 -13.16 18.16
CA ARG A 182 29.84 -14.16 18.64
C ARG A 182 30.39 -15.03 17.52
N VAL A 183 29.54 -15.43 16.57
CA VAL A 183 29.95 -16.21 15.39
C VAL A 183 30.94 -15.41 14.55
N GLU A 184 30.66 -14.12 14.30
CA GLU A 184 31.56 -13.25 13.54
C GLU A 184 32.93 -13.05 14.20
N GLN A 185 32.96 -13.02 15.54
CA GLN A 185 34.19 -12.85 16.32
C GLN A 185 34.99 -14.15 16.48
N THR A 186 34.37 -15.31 16.21
CA THR A 186 35.02 -16.61 16.38
C THR A 186 35.79 -16.98 15.10
N PRO A 187 37.14 -17.07 15.15
CA PRO A 187 37.89 -17.54 14.00
C PRO A 187 37.63 -19.03 13.78
N ASP A 188 37.24 -19.40 12.57
CA ASP A 188 37.04 -20.80 12.18
C ASP A 188 37.41 -21.05 10.72
N ASN A 189 37.68 -22.31 10.39
CA ASN A 189 37.95 -22.76 9.03
C ASN A 189 36.63 -23.08 8.33
N LEU A 190 36.12 -22.10 7.58
CA LEU A 190 34.87 -22.26 6.84
C LEU A 190 34.99 -23.32 5.74
N SER A 191 33.94 -24.12 5.57
CA SER A 191 33.81 -25.06 4.46
C SER A 191 33.80 -24.35 3.10
N ASN A 192 34.15 -25.10 2.07
CA ASN A 192 34.15 -24.60 0.69
C ASN A 192 32.74 -24.64 0.07
N GLU A 193 32.60 -24.09 -1.14
CA GLU A 193 31.28 -23.94 -1.78
C GLU A 193 30.64 -25.29 -2.14
N ASP A 194 31.43 -26.29 -2.54
CA ASP A 194 30.91 -27.63 -2.89
C ASP A 194 30.42 -28.35 -1.63
N GLU A 195 31.17 -28.23 -0.52
CA GLU A 195 30.77 -28.73 0.80
C GLU A 195 29.51 -28.02 1.29
N ASP A 196 29.42 -26.69 1.15
CA ASP A 196 28.27 -25.90 1.56
C ASP A 196 26.98 -26.33 0.83
N GLN A 197 27.08 -26.58 -0.47
CA GLN A 197 25.96 -27.06 -1.28
C GLN A 197 25.50 -28.46 -0.85
N ASP A 198 26.43 -29.41 -0.66
CA ASP A 198 26.06 -30.77 -0.21
C ASP A 198 25.51 -30.74 1.22
N ILE A 199 26.10 -29.98 2.14
CA ILE A 199 25.60 -29.81 3.51
C ILE A 199 24.15 -29.35 3.48
N LEU A 200 23.85 -28.28 2.72
CA LEU A 200 22.51 -27.72 2.66
C LEU A 200 21.49 -28.69 2.03
N VAL A 201 21.83 -29.27 0.87
CA VAL A 201 20.93 -30.21 0.18
C VAL A 201 20.67 -31.43 1.07
N ARG A 202 21.73 -31.99 1.67
CA ARG A 202 21.64 -33.16 2.55
C ARG A 202 20.85 -32.85 3.82
N ALA A 203 21.03 -31.66 4.41
CA ALA A 203 20.26 -31.22 5.56
C ALA A 203 18.76 -31.11 5.24
N MET A 204 18.40 -30.59 4.07
CA MET A 204 16.99 -30.40 3.69
C MET A 204 16.32 -31.71 3.27
N VAL A 205 17.02 -32.61 2.58
CA VAL A 205 16.47 -33.89 2.10
C VAL A 205 16.49 -34.97 3.18
N PHE A 206 17.60 -35.08 3.92
CA PHE A 206 17.85 -36.19 4.86
C PHE A 206 17.92 -35.75 6.33
N GLY A 207 17.87 -34.44 6.61
CA GLY A 207 17.99 -33.87 7.96
C GLY A 207 19.42 -33.49 8.33
N TRP A 208 19.54 -32.57 9.30
CA TRP A 208 20.84 -32.02 9.74
C TRP A 208 21.80 -33.08 10.29
N ASP A 209 21.30 -34.09 11.00
CA ASP A 209 22.14 -35.19 11.52
C ASP A 209 22.80 -35.99 10.38
N ALA A 210 22.10 -36.16 9.24
CA ALA A 210 22.66 -36.85 8.09
C ALA A 210 23.78 -36.04 7.44
N ALA A 211 23.69 -34.71 7.47
CA ALA A 211 24.73 -33.81 6.99
C ALA A 211 25.96 -33.79 7.91
N GLU A 212 25.76 -33.73 9.23
CA GLU A 212 26.85 -33.71 10.23
C GLU A 212 27.67 -35.03 10.25
N ARG A 213 27.06 -36.16 9.88
CA ARG A 213 27.81 -37.43 9.74
C ARG A 213 28.79 -37.44 8.58
N VAL A 214 28.54 -36.64 7.54
CA VAL A 214 29.34 -36.62 6.31
C VAL A 214 30.34 -35.48 6.36
N HIS A 215 29.93 -34.32 6.87
CA HIS A 215 30.71 -33.09 6.87
C HIS A 215 30.95 -32.58 8.29
N HIS A 216 32.12 -31.99 8.48
CA HIS A 216 32.37 -31.20 9.69
C HIS A 216 31.57 -29.89 9.61
N PHE A 217 30.84 -29.55 10.67
CA PHE A 217 30.14 -28.27 10.75
C PHE A 217 31.05 -27.23 11.37
N ASP A 218 31.51 -26.30 10.53
CA ASP A 218 32.10 -25.05 10.99
C ASP A 218 31.10 -24.23 11.81
N ILE A 219 31.58 -23.19 12.47
CA ILE A 219 30.79 -22.34 13.36
C ILE A 219 29.59 -21.71 12.65
N GLY A 220 29.70 -21.41 11.36
CA GLY A 220 28.62 -20.89 10.53
C GLY A 220 27.53 -21.94 10.32
N TRP A 221 27.88 -23.17 9.98
CA TRP A 221 26.92 -24.26 9.82
C TRP A 221 26.26 -24.69 11.13
N ARG A 222 27.00 -24.65 12.24
CA ARG A 222 26.43 -24.85 13.58
C ARG A 222 25.39 -23.78 13.91
N PHE A 223 25.70 -22.52 13.60
CA PHE A 223 24.76 -21.40 13.77
C PHE A 223 23.52 -21.57 12.88
N LEU A 224 23.71 -21.86 11.59
CA LEU A 224 22.62 -22.01 10.63
C LEU A 224 21.70 -23.18 10.97
N ARG A 225 22.26 -24.32 11.41
CA ARG A 225 21.48 -25.43 11.93
C ARG A 225 20.61 -24.99 13.12
N ALA A 226 21.21 -24.32 14.11
CA ALA A 226 20.49 -23.89 15.30
C ALA A 226 19.39 -22.87 14.97
N LEU A 227 19.64 -21.98 14.02
CA LEU A 227 18.67 -21.00 13.53
C LEU A 227 17.52 -21.67 12.78
N ASP A 228 17.83 -22.63 11.91
CA ASP A 228 16.83 -23.37 11.15
C ASP A 228 15.95 -24.25 12.06
N GLU A 229 16.56 -25.04 12.94
CA GLU A 229 15.83 -25.89 13.89
C GLU A 229 15.11 -25.07 14.97
N GLY A 230 15.59 -23.87 15.30
CA GLY A 230 15.05 -23.01 16.36
C GLY A 230 13.91 -22.08 15.92
N LEU A 231 13.98 -21.53 14.71
CA LEU A 231 13.00 -20.58 14.17
C LEU A 231 12.32 -21.10 12.90
N TRP A 232 13.11 -21.49 11.90
CA TRP A 232 12.59 -21.79 10.56
C TRP A 232 11.96 -23.16 10.41
N TRP A 233 11.97 -24.01 11.45
CA TRP A 233 11.28 -25.30 11.46
C TRP A 233 9.78 -25.20 11.13
N ARG A 234 9.19 -24.02 11.34
CA ARG A 234 7.78 -23.70 11.03
C ARG A 234 7.53 -23.41 9.56
N ALA A 235 8.59 -23.10 8.81
CA ALA A 235 8.53 -22.76 7.40
C ALA A 235 8.68 -24.00 6.51
N GLY A 236 8.24 -23.88 5.26
CA GLY A 236 8.40 -24.89 4.23
C GLY A 236 9.87 -25.10 3.83
N ALA A 237 10.15 -26.25 3.19
CA ALA A 237 11.51 -26.63 2.80
C ALA A 237 12.19 -25.62 1.86
N CYS A 238 11.44 -25.03 0.92
CA CYS A 238 11.98 -24.02 0.00
C CYS A 238 12.41 -22.73 0.72
N GLU A 239 11.61 -22.27 1.68
CA GLU A 239 11.91 -21.06 2.46
C GLU A 239 13.11 -21.29 3.36
N ARG A 240 13.16 -22.45 4.03
CA ARG A 240 14.31 -22.88 4.85
C ARG A 240 15.59 -22.93 4.02
N PHE A 241 15.54 -23.54 2.84
CA PHE A 241 16.67 -23.62 1.91
C PHE A 241 17.16 -22.22 1.51
N ALA A 242 16.25 -21.37 1.02
CA ALA A 242 16.59 -20.04 0.52
C ALA A 242 17.19 -19.15 1.63
N ASN A 243 16.58 -19.14 2.82
CA ASN A 243 17.08 -18.35 3.95
C ASN A 243 18.43 -18.87 4.44
N THR A 244 18.60 -20.18 4.59
CA THR A 244 19.86 -20.78 5.03
C THR A 244 20.99 -20.49 4.04
N TRP A 245 20.73 -20.64 2.73
CA TRP A 245 21.71 -20.33 1.69
C TRP A 245 22.08 -18.85 1.67
N GLN A 246 21.09 -17.97 1.75
CA GLN A 246 21.32 -16.53 1.78
C GLN A 246 22.20 -16.15 2.98
N MET A 247 21.88 -16.66 4.16
CA MET A 247 22.64 -16.37 5.37
C MET A 247 24.05 -16.94 5.31
N ARG A 248 24.24 -18.16 4.79
CA ARG A 248 25.56 -18.77 4.59
C ARG A 248 26.47 -17.88 3.74
N ASN A 249 25.95 -17.32 2.65
CA ASN A 249 26.72 -16.47 1.76
C ASN A 249 27.09 -15.10 2.37
N THR A 250 26.42 -14.70 3.44
CA THR A 250 26.67 -13.43 4.14
C THR A 250 27.63 -13.53 5.33
N LEU A 251 27.83 -14.73 5.89
CA LEU A 251 28.76 -15.02 6.99
C LEU A 251 30.22 -15.16 6.47
#